data_AF-A0A523VQ17-F1
#
_entry.id   AF-A0A523VQ17-F1
#
_cell.length_a   1.000
_cell.length_b   1.000
_cell.length_c   1.000
_cell.angle_alpha   90.00
_cell.angle_beta   90.00
_cell.angle_gamma   90.00
#
_symmetry.space_group_name_H-M   'P 1'
#
loop_
_entity.id
_entity.type
_entity.pdbx_description
1 polymer ?
#
loop_
_entity_poly.entity_id
_entity_poly.type
_entity_poly.pdbx_seq_one_letter_code
_entity_poly.pdbx_strand_id
1 'polypeptide(L)'
;MSNVLKGVLVALSLFAFFCLMSKIDFIVHGILYNYGLQFSFEWAIDYWIVYTVAFVIFSVIVSLMYWLGSEKTMKDLKFSLVLLATVNILMISGLQDVMFYVLWAGGFPPNDVVWWWVPWFHLVGTWTTSMQILLTLAGISVTTLLWIMLIGRPVLSARVSSSKATGRLKE
;
A
#
# COMPACT_ATOMS: atom_id res chain seq x y z
N MET A 1 -8.65 21.02 -12.74
CA MET A 1 -7.42 20.22 -12.48
C MET A 1 -7.46 18.97 -13.34
N SER A 2 -6.41 18.65 -14.10
CA SER A 2 -6.41 17.45 -14.98
C SER A 2 -6.45 16.15 -14.17
N ASN A 3 -7.02 15.08 -14.74
CA ASN A 3 -7.09 13.77 -14.08
C ASN A 3 -5.69 13.17 -13.80
N VAL A 4 -4.71 13.49 -14.66
CA VAL A 4 -3.31 13.11 -14.46
C VAL A 4 -2.75 13.76 -13.20
N LEU A 5 -2.96 15.07 -13.01
CA LEU A 5 -2.48 15.77 -11.83
C LEU A 5 -3.12 15.23 -10.54
N LYS A 6 -4.43 14.91 -10.56
CA LYS A 6 -5.10 14.23 -9.43
C LYS A 6 -4.42 12.90 -9.09
N GLY A 7 -4.13 12.06 -10.09
CA GLY A 7 -3.46 10.78 -9.88
C GLY A 7 -2.06 10.93 -9.29
N VAL A 8 -1.28 11.88 -9.81
CA VAL A 8 0.06 12.20 -9.28
C VAL A 8 -0.01 12.67 -7.82
N LEU A 9 -0.96 13.55 -7.48
CA LEU A 9 -1.12 14.02 -6.11
C LEU A 9 -1.49 12.88 -5.14
N VAL A 10 -2.37 11.96 -5.57
CA VAL A 10 -2.69 10.78 -4.76
C VAL A 10 -1.45 9.91 -4.55
N ALA A 11 -0.70 9.61 -5.62
CA ALA A 11 0.52 8.81 -5.53
C ALA A 11 1.57 9.45 -4.60
N LEU A 12 1.79 10.76 -4.73
CA LEU A 12 2.69 11.51 -3.85
C LEU A 12 2.21 11.52 -2.40
N SER A 13 0.90 11.62 -2.16
CA SER A 13 0.33 11.58 -0.81
C SER A 13 0.53 10.20 -0.15
N LEU A 14 0.34 9.12 -0.92
CA LEU A 14 0.63 7.77 -0.46
C LEU A 14 2.12 7.62 -0.15
N PHE A 15 3.01 8.03 -1.07
CA PHE A 15 4.45 7.96 -0.85
C PHE A 15 4.87 8.74 0.40
N ALA A 16 4.38 9.97 0.56
CA ALA A 16 4.65 10.80 1.73
C ALA A 16 4.17 10.14 3.03
N PHE A 17 3.00 9.49 3.03
CA PHE A 17 2.51 8.74 4.18
C PHE A 17 3.44 7.58 4.55
N PHE A 18 3.87 6.76 3.59
CA PHE A 18 4.83 5.68 3.86
C PHE A 18 6.19 6.21 4.34
N CYS A 19 6.68 7.33 3.78
CA CYS A 19 7.88 8.02 4.28
C CYS A 19 7.71 8.48 5.73
N LEU A 20 6.56 9.07 6.07
CA LEU A 20 6.28 9.52 7.42
C LEU A 20 6.22 8.35 8.40
N MET A 21 5.49 7.29 8.06
CA MET A 21 5.34 6.12 8.92
C MET A 21 6.68 5.39 9.13
N SER A 22 7.50 5.23 8.09
CA SER A 22 8.85 4.67 8.24
C SER A 22 9.77 5.57 9.08
N LYS A 23 9.59 6.90 9.02
CA LYS A 23 10.35 7.83 9.87
C LYS A 23 9.94 7.74 11.33
N ILE A 24 8.63 7.62 11.62
CA ILE A 24 8.13 7.40 12.98
C ILE A 24 8.74 6.13 13.55
N ASP A 25 8.75 5.05 12.76
CA ASP A 25 9.34 3.78 13.17
C ASP A 25 10.85 3.91 13.46
N PHE A 26 11.59 4.64 12.63
CA PHE A 26 12.99 4.98 12.88
C PHE A 26 13.22 5.81 14.13
N ILE A 27 12.32 6.74 14.45
CA ILE A 27 12.41 7.49 15.70
C ILE A 27 12.28 6.53 16.89
N VAL A 28 11.28 5.66 16.88
CA VAL A 28 10.99 4.74 17.99
C VAL A 28 12.07 3.67 18.16
N HIS A 29 12.43 2.98 17.08
CA HIS A 29 13.35 1.84 17.10
C HIS A 29 14.82 2.19 16.84
N GLY A 30 15.13 3.47 16.61
CA GLY A 30 16.49 3.95 16.37
C GLY A 30 16.86 5.10 17.28
N ILE A 31 16.19 6.24 17.13
CA ILE A 31 16.58 7.46 17.86
C ILE A 31 16.34 7.31 19.36
N LEU A 32 15.14 6.90 19.78
CA LEU A 32 14.76 6.88 21.20
C LEU A 32 15.59 5.89 22.03
N TYR A 33 16.18 4.88 21.41
CA TYR A 33 17.08 3.95 22.10
C TYR A 33 18.33 4.66 22.63
N ASN A 34 18.81 5.68 21.93
CA ASN A 34 19.91 6.53 22.39
C ASN A 34 19.51 7.47 23.55
N TYR A 35 18.21 7.62 23.80
CA TYR A 35 17.65 8.41 24.90
C TYR A 35 17.15 7.54 26.06
N GLY A 36 17.51 6.25 26.07
CA GLY A 36 17.22 5.34 27.18
C GLY A 36 15.95 4.50 27.02
N LEU A 37 15.23 4.62 25.89
CA LEU A 37 14.17 3.65 25.58
C LEU A 37 14.80 2.26 25.36
N GLN A 38 14.35 1.26 26.12
CA GLN A 38 14.77 -0.12 25.94
C GLN A 38 13.65 -0.90 25.27
N PHE A 39 14.00 -1.77 24.32
CA PHE A 39 13.03 -2.65 23.71
C PHE A 39 12.37 -3.54 24.77
N SER A 40 11.04 -3.55 24.79
CA SER A 40 10.26 -4.57 25.47
C SER A 40 9.03 -4.91 24.64
N PHE A 41 8.61 -6.18 24.67
CA PHE A 41 7.41 -6.61 23.95
C PHE A 41 6.14 -5.93 24.45
N GLU A 42 6.10 -5.54 25.73
CA GLU A 42 4.94 -4.90 26.36
C GLU A 42 4.52 -3.64 25.60
N TRP A 43 5.43 -2.69 25.38
CA TRP A 43 5.10 -1.48 24.63
C TRP A 43 5.18 -1.69 23.12
N ALA A 44 6.07 -2.58 22.63
CA ALA A 44 6.27 -2.78 21.20
C ALA A 44 5.02 -3.37 20.52
N ILE A 45 4.31 -4.28 21.20
CA ILE A 45 3.05 -4.84 20.68
C ILE A 45 2.00 -3.74 20.53
N ASP A 46 1.81 -2.91 21.56
CA ASP A 46 0.85 -1.80 21.51
C ASP A 46 1.21 -0.81 20.39
N TYR A 47 2.50 -0.50 20.25
CA TYR A 47 3.01 0.32 19.16
C TYR A 47 2.68 -0.29 17.80
N TRP A 48 3.02 -1.57 17.56
CA TRP A 48 2.76 -2.25 16.28
C TRP A 48 1.27 -2.34 15.95
N ILE A 49 0.40 -2.54 16.94
CA ILE A 49 -1.06 -2.53 16.76
C ILE A 49 -1.52 -1.15 16.28
N VAL A 50 -1.16 -0.09 17.00
CA VAL A 50 -1.55 1.29 16.64
C VAL A 50 -0.98 1.67 15.27
N TYR A 51 0.27 1.31 15.00
CA TYR A 51 0.94 1.53 13.73
C TYR A 51 0.19 0.85 12.58
N THR A 52 -0.17 -0.43 12.74
CA THR A 52 -0.94 -1.19 11.74
C THR A 52 -2.33 -0.61 11.53
N VAL A 53 -3.02 -0.26 12.61
CA VAL A 53 -4.36 0.37 12.56
C VAL A 53 -4.31 1.72 11.83
N ALA A 54 -3.24 2.50 12.00
CA ALA A 54 -3.06 3.76 11.28
C ALA A 54 -3.01 3.55 9.76
N PHE A 55 -2.33 2.51 9.27
CA PHE A 55 -2.34 2.15 7.85
C PHE A 55 -3.73 1.74 7.36
N VAL A 56 -4.44 0.92 8.13
CA VAL A 56 -5.81 0.49 7.78
C VAL A 56 -6.74 1.69 7.70
N ILE A 57 -6.76 2.55 8.73
CA ILE A 57 -7.59 3.76 8.75
C ILE A 57 -7.23 4.68 7.58
N PHE A 58 -5.94 4.93 7.34
CA PHE A 58 -5.50 5.76 6.22
C PHE A 58 -5.96 5.19 4.88
N SER A 59 -5.83 3.87 4.67
CA SER A 59 -6.29 3.21 3.44
C SER A 59 -7.79 3.38 3.21
N VAL A 60 -8.59 3.27 4.26
CA VAL A 60 -10.05 3.46 4.22
C VAL A 60 -10.38 4.91 3.93
N ILE A 61 -9.75 5.86 4.63
CA ILE A 61 -9.99 7.30 4.43
C ILE A 61 -9.66 7.70 2.99
N VAL A 62 -8.46 7.38 2.49
CA VAL A 62 -8.04 7.75 1.12
C VAL A 62 -8.95 7.11 0.07
N SER A 63 -9.31 5.84 0.26
CA SER A 63 -10.24 5.12 -0.61
C SER A 63 -11.65 5.74 -0.63
N LEU A 64 -12.20 6.07 0.54
CA LEU A 64 -13.51 6.70 0.69
C LEU A 64 -13.52 8.13 0.16
N MET A 65 -12.48 8.92 0.45
CA MET A 65 -12.34 10.29 -0.06
C MET A 65 -12.34 10.31 -1.59
N TYR A 66 -11.59 9.38 -2.21
CA TYR A 66 -11.63 9.22 -3.66
C TYR A 66 -13.05 8.89 -4.15
N TRP A 67 -13.71 7.89 -3.55
CA TRP A 67 -15.06 7.48 -3.95
C TRP A 67 -16.09 8.60 -3.81
N LEU A 68 -16.11 9.30 -2.67
CA LEU A 68 -17.04 10.40 -2.39
C LEU A 68 -16.88 11.56 -3.36
N GLY A 69 -15.62 11.88 -3.73
CA GLY A 69 -15.27 12.93 -4.69
C GLY A 69 -15.41 12.53 -6.17
N SER A 70 -15.77 11.28 -6.46
CA SER A 70 -15.96 10.77 -7.82
C SER A 70 -17.39 10.92 -8.33
N GLU A 71 -17.60 10.60 -9.61
CA GLU A 71 -18.91 10.50 -10.26
C GLU A 71 -19.71 9.28 -9.82
N LYS A 72 -19.14 8.43 -8.95
CA LYS A 72 -19.78 7.24 -8.37
C LYS A 72 -20.14 6.18 -9.40
N THR A 73 -19.33 6.05 -10.45
CA THR A 73 -19.49 4.98 -11.45
C THR A 73 -18.95 3.65 -10.92
N MET A 74 -19.34 2.53 -11.55
CA MET A 74 -18.72 1.23 -11.22
C MET A 74 -17.20 1.20 -11.44
N LYS A 75 -16.67 2.05 -12.31
CA LYS A 75 -15.22 2.18 -12.52
C LYS A 75 -14.57 2.88 -11.32
N ASP A 76 -15.20 3.93 -10.80
CA ASP A 76 -14.69 4.66 -9.64
C ASP A 76 -14.75 3.80 -8.36
N LEU A 77 -15.77 2.95 -8.23
CA LEU A 77 -15.85 2.01 -7.11
C LEU A 77 -14.68 1.03 -7.15
N LYS A 78 -14.40 0.45 -8.32
CA LYS A 78 -13.25 -0.44 -8.50
C LYS A 78 -11.93 0.28 -8.22
N PHE A 79 -11.79 1.54 -8.65
CA PHE A 79 -10.61 2.35 -8.36
C PHE A 79 -10.43 2.58 -6.87
N SER A 80 -11.50 2.94 -6.16
CA SER A 80 -11.52 3.09 -4.70
C SER A 80 -11.09 1.80 -4.00
N LEU A 81 -11.60 0.64 -4.42
CA LEU A 81 -11.22 -0.66 -3.85
C LEU A 81 -9.77 -1.05 -4.17
N VAL A 82 -9.28 -0.79 -5.39
CA VAL A 82 -7.88 -1.03 -5.76
C VAL A 82 -6.94 -0.11 -4.96
N LEU A 83 -7.34 1.14 -4.71
CA LEU A 83 -6.60 2.08 -3.88
C LEU A 83 -6.49 1.60 -2.42
N LEU A 84 -7.59 1.12 -1.85
CA LEU A 84 -7.61 0.49 -0.52
C LEU A 84 -6.69 -0.74 -0.49
N ALA A 85 -6.82 -1.63 -1.46
CA ALA A 85 -5.99 -2.82 -1.56
C ALA A 85 -4.50 -2.48 -1.72
N THR A 86 -4.16 -1.45 -2.50
CA THR A 86 -2.79 -1.01 -2.73
C THR A 86 -2.07 -0.67 -1.43
N VAL A 87 -2.68 0.16 -0.58
CA VAL A 87 -2.04 0.57 0.69
C VAL A 87 -1.80 -0.64 1.59
N ASN A 88 -2.81 -1.52 1.72
CA ASN A 88 -2.70 -2.69 2.60
C ASN A 88 -1.72 -3.74 2.07
N ILE A 89 -1.70 -4.00 0.76
CA ILE A 89 -0.74 -4.93 0.16
C ILE A 89 0.68 -4.43 0.35
N LEU A 90 0.94 -3.13 0.12
CA LEU A 90 2.27 -2.57 0.31
C LEU A 90 2.72 -2.62 1.78
N MET A 91 1.82 -2.33 2.72
CA MET A 91 2.09 -2.42 4.16
C MET A 91 2.40 -3.86 4.60
N ILE A 92 1.54 -4.82 4.23
CA ILE A 92 1.73 -6.24 4.53
C ILE A 92 3.03 -6.76 3.89
N SER A 93 3.36 -6.28 2.69
CA SER A 93 4.61 -6.65 2.01
C SER A 93 5.87 -6.04 2.64
N GLY A 94 5.73 -5.21 3.69
CA GLY A 94 6.81 -4.58 4.44
C GLY A 94 7.55 -3.48 3.67
N LEU A 95 6.83 -2.72 2.85
CA LEU A 95 7.42 -1.55 2.17
C LEU A 95 7.96 -0.53 3.18
N GLN A 96 7.26 -0.34 4.31
CA GLN A 96 7.70 0.55 5.38
C GLN A 96 9.07 0.14 5.96
N ASP A 97 9.33 -1.16 6.10
CA ASP A 97 10.59 -1.65 6.67
C ASP A 97 11.73 -1.47 5.68
N VAL A 98 11.46 -1.72 4.39
CA VAL A 98 12.40 -1.39 3.31
C VAL A 98 12.73 0.11 3.33
N MET A 99 11.72 0.96 3.46
CA MET A 99 11.92 2.41 3.54
C MET A 99 12.66 2.83 4.81
N PHE A 100 12.42 2.16 5.94
CA PHE A 100 13.15 2.38 7.19
C PHE A 100 14.66 2.27 6.96
N TYR A 101 15.09 1.15 6.36
CA TYR A 101 16.51 0.90 6.18
C TYR A 101 17.13 1.74 5.07
N VAL A 102 16.44 1.89 3.94
CA VAL A 102 16.95 2.62 2.77
C VAL A 102 17.02 4.13 3.03
N LEU A 103 16.02 4.69 3.70
CA LEU A 103 15.93 6.16 3.88
C LEU A 103 16.56 6.64 5.18
N TRP A 104 16.51 5.84 6.26
CA TRP A 104 16.81 6.35 7.60
C TRP A 104 17.95 5.61 8.31
N ALA A 105 18.01 4.28 8.25
CA ALA A 105 18.99 3.50 9.01
C ALA A 105 20.36 3.33 8.31
N GLY A 106 20.51 3.85 7.09
CA GLY A 106 21.80 3.84 6.37
C GLY A 106 22.11 2.55 5.60
N GLY A 107 21.13 1.67 5.42
CA GLY A 107 21.27 0.41 4.69
C GLY A 107 20.61 -0.76 5.39
N PHE A 108 20.42 -1.85 4.65
CA PHE A 108 19.85 -3.08 5.21
C PHE A 108 20.83 -3.77 6.16
N PRO A 109 20.32 -4.49 7.18
CA PRO A 109 21.15 -5.39 7.95
C PRO A 109 21.65 -6.55 7.04
N PRO A 110 22.80 -7.16 7.37
CA PRO A 110 23.29 -8.29 6.60
C PRO A 110 22.31 -9.47 6.63
N ASN A 111 22.36 -10.35 5.63
CA ASN A 111 21.31 -11.35 5.41
C ASN A 111 21.30 -12.51 6.43
N ASP A 112 22.30 -12.60 7.30
CA ASP A 112 22.34 -13.50 8.45
C ASP A 112 21.56 -12.96 9.66
N VAL A 113 21.18 -11.68 9.66
CA VAL A 113 20.30 -11.09 10.68
C VAL A 113 18.87 -11.54 10.46
N VAL A 114 18.29 -12.15 11.49
CA VAL A 114 16.90 -12.60 11.51
C VAL A 114 16.00 -11.48 12.01
N TRP A 115 14.99 -11.14 11.20
CA TRP A 115 13.97 -10.15 11.49
C TRP A 115 12.86 -10.78 12.33
N TRP A 116 13.17 -11.10 13.58
CA TRP A 116 12.25 -11.82 14.47
C TRP A 116 10.99 -11.02 14.83
N TRP A 117 10.98 -9.70 14.60
CA TRP A 117 9.86 -8.81 14.90
C TRP A 117 8.78 -8.77 13.82
N VAL A 118 9.04 -9.29 12.62
CA VAL A 118 8.01 -9.31 11.57
C VAL A 118 7.05 -10.49 11.75
N PRO A 119 5.76 -10.37 11.40
CA PRO A 119 4.79 -11.46 11.54
C PRO A 119 5.20 -12.75 10.81
N TRP A 120 5.89 -12.60 9.67
CA TRP A 120 6.31 -13.71 8.81
C TRP A 120 7.33 -14.64 9.47
N PHE A 121 8.16 -14.11 10.37
CA PHE A 121 9.09 -14.90 11.17
C PHE A 121 8.35 -15.96 12.00
N HIS A 122 7.21 -15.61 12.59
CA HIS A 122 6.43 -16.55 13.39
C HIS A 122 5.76 -17.66 12.58
N LEU A 123 5.61 -17.48 11.26
CA LEU A 123 5.05 -18.49 10.37
C LEU A 123 6.13 -19.44 9.82
N VAL A 124 7.32 -18.92 9.52
CA VAL A 124 8.38 -19.65 8.79
C VAL A 124 9.55 -20.05 9.70
N GLY A 125 9.67 -19.47 10.89
CA GLY A 125 10.75 -19.71 11.84
C GLY A 125 12.07 -19.00 11.51
N THR A 126 12.16 -18.39 10.33
CA THR A 126 13.27 -17.52 9.91
C THR A 126 12.73 -16.44 8.98
N TRP A 127 13.34 -15.26 9.01
CA TRP A 127 13.03 -14.17 8.10
C TRP A 127 14.25 -13.29 7.90
N THR A 128 14.80 -13.26 6.69
CA THR A 128 16.03 -12.52 6.39
C THR A 128 15.77 -11.29 5.53
N THR A 129 16.77 -10.41 5.41
CA THR A 129 16.75 -9.24 4.52
C THR A 129 16.32 -9.59 3.08
N SER A 130 16.87 -10.66 2.50
CA SER A 130 16.49 -11.09 1.14
C SER A 130 15.03 -11.53 1.04
N MET A 131 14.52 -12.26 2.05
CA MET A 131 13.11 -12.67 2.08
C MET A 131 12.19 -11.44 2.17
N GLN A 132 12.56 -10.46 2.98
CA GLN A 132 11.83 -9.20 3.10
C GLN A 132 11.80 -8.44 1.76
N ILE A 133 12.94 -8.27 1.10
CA ILE A 133 13.02 -7.59 -0.19
C ILE A 133 12.16 -8.31 -1.24
N LEU A 134 12.22 -9.64 -1.30
CA LEU A 134 11.41 -10.43 -2.23
C LEU A 134 9.91 -10.27 -1.98
N LEU A 135 9.48 -10.29 -0.71
CA LEU A 135 8.09 -10.05 -0.36
C LEU A 135 7.63 -8.66 -0.79
N THR A 136 8.44 -7.63 -0.54
CA THR A 136 8.13 -6.24 -0.94
C THR A 136 8.04 -6.12 -2.47
N LEU A 137 8.97 -6.71 -3.22
CA LEU A 137 8.93 -6.73 -4.68
C LEU A 137 7.69 -7.47 -5.22
N ALA A 138 7.30 -8.57 -4.58
CA ALA A 138 6.07 -9.28 -4.92
C ALA A 138 4.84 -8.40 -4.67
N GLY A 139 4.76 -7.71 -3.53
CA GLY A 139 3.70 -6.75 -3.23
C GLY A 139 3.60 -5.61 -4.25
N ILE A 140 4.73 -4.99 -4.61
CA ILE A 140 4.79 -3.97 -5.66
C ILE A 140 4.32 -4.52 -7.00
N SER A 141 4.70 -5.75 -7.35
CA SER A 141 4.29 -6.41 -8.59
C SER A 141 2.78 -6.66 -8.62
N VAL A 142 2.21 -7.18 -7.53
CA VAL A 142 0.75 -7.41 -7.40
C VAL A 142 -0.02 -6.10 -7.53
N THR A 143 0.39 -5.04 -6.82
CA THR A 143 -0.29 -3.74 -6.92
C THR A 143 -0.19 -3.16 -8.32
N THR A 144 0.97 -3.24 -8.97
CA THR A 144 1.16 -2.81 -10.35
C THR A 144 0.22 -3.54 -11.31
N LEU A 145 0.09 -4.87 -11.16
CA LEU A 145 -0.84 -5.68 -11.96
C LEU A 145 -2.30 -5.27 -11.72
N LEU A 146 -2.71 -5.02 -10.48
CA LEU A 146 -4.07 -4.54 -10.16
C LEU A 146 -4.37 -3.22 -10.89
N TRP A 147 -3.43 -2.27 -10.89
CA TRP A 147 -3.57 -1.00 -11.59
C TRP A 147 -3.62 -1.17 -13.11
N ILE A 148 -2.76 -2.03 -13.69
CA ILE A 148 -2.80 -2.35 -15.12
C ILE A 148 -4.16 -2.98 -15.49
N MET A 149 -4.68 -3.91 -14.70
CA MET A 149 -5.97 -4.55 -14.96
C MET A 149 -7.16 -3.59 -14.85
N LEU A 150 -7.06 -2.59 -13.97
CA LEU A 150 -8.08 -1.56 -13.80
C LEU A 150 -8.09 -0.55 -14.96
N ILE A 151 -6.91 -0.09 -15.38
CA ILE A 151 -6.75 0.94 -16.40
C ILE A 151 -6.86 0.35 -17.82
N GLY A 152 -6.26 -0.82 -18.04
CA GLY A 152 -6.10 -1.48 -19.34
C GLY A 152 -7.34 -2.19 -19.88
N ARG A 153 -8.50 -2.12 -19.21
CA ARG A 153 -9.77 -2.62 -19.76
C ARG A 153 -10.47 -1.52 -20.55
N PRO A 154 -10.39 -1.48 -21.89
CA PRO A 154 -11.25 -0.62 -22.69
C PRO A 154 -12.71 -0.99 -22.45
N VAL A 155 -13.57 0.02 -22.31
CA VAL A 155 -15.03 -0.14 -22.16
C VAL A 155 -15.57 -0.71 -23.47
N LEU A 156 -15.59 -2.03 -23.59
CA LEU A 156 -16.21 -2.73 -24.73
C LEU A 156 -17.75 -2.66 -24.73
N SER A 157 -18.38 -2.02 -23.74
CA SER A 157 -19.84 -2.08 -23.59
C SER A 157 -20.65 -1.04 -24.39
N ALA A 158 -20.01 -0.06 -25.04
CA ALA A 158 -20.76 1.02 -25.71
C ALA A 158 -21.18 0.72 -27.17
N ARG A 159 -20.62 -0.32 -27.83
CA ARG A 159 -20.85 -0.55 -29.27
C ARG A 159 -21.95 -1.56 -29.61
N VAL A 160 -22.44 -2.34 -28.65
CA VAL A 160 -23.43 -3.40 -28.93
C VAL A 160 -24.88 -2.93 -28.75
N SER A 161 -25.16 -1.86 -27.99
CA SER A 161 -26.54 -1.36 -27.83
C SER A 161 -27.00 -0.50 -29.01
N SER A 162 -26.11 0.24 -29.70
CA SER A 162 -26.54 1.07 -30.84
C SER A 162 -26.86 0.24 -32.08
N SER A 163 -26.24 -0.92 -32.27
CA SER A 163 -26.52 -1.81 -33.41
C SER A 163 -27.89 -2.51 -33.30
N LYS A 164 -28.36 -2.81 -32.09
CA LYS A 164 -29.69 -3.44 -31.89
C LYS A 164 -30.86 -2.44 -31.97
N ALA A 165 -30.62 -1.15 -31.71
CA ALA A 165 -31.66 -0.13 -31.82
C ALA A 165 -32.00 0.22 -33.28
N THR A 166 -31.02 0.21 -34.19
CA THR A 166 -31.24 0.55 -35.60
C THR A 166 -31.81 -0.61 -36.44
N GLY A 167 -31.77 -1.84 -35.93
CA GLY A 167 -32.30 -3.03 -36.61
C GLY A 167 -33.79 -3.31 -36.39
N ARG A 168 -34.44 -2.63 -35.45
CA ARG A 168 -35.88 -2.83 -35.12
C ARG A 168 -36.83 -1.79 -35.72
N LEU A 169 -36.33 -0.85 -36.52
CA LEU A 169 -37.14 0.18 -37.20
C LEU A 169 -37.33 -0.11 -38.69
N LYS A 170 -37.13 -1.37 -39.14
CA LYS A 170 -37.22 -1.77 -40.55
C LYS A 170 -38.14 -2.96 -40.83
N GLU A 171 -39.01 -3.34 -39.89
CA GLU A 171 -40.06 -4.34 -40.13
C GLU A 171 -41.44 -3.77 -39.79
#